data_AF-A0A418ERG1-F1
#
_entry.id   AF-A0A418ERG1-F1
#
_cell.length_a   1.000
_cell.length_b   1.000
_cell.length_c   1.000
_cell.angle_alpha   90.00
_cell.angle_beta   90.00
_cell.angle_gamma   90.00
#
_symmetry.space_group_name_H-M   'P 1'
#
loop_
_entity.id
_entity.type
_entity.pdbx_description
1 polymer ?
#
loop_
_entity_poly.entity_id
_entity_poly.type
_entity_poly.pdbx_seq_one_letter_code
_entity_poly.pdbx_strand_id
1 'polypeptide(L)' 'AVEWDNSTVCHNLLLALCDVVRAMTSVVIVACGLKQHLSHGQVLEFTLHVETNQVLAQVQDAIVAFEGVKHVELLS' A
#
# COMPACT_ATOMS: atom_id res chain seq x y z
N ALA A 1 -11.90 12.82 -22.03
CA ALA A 1 -11.59 11.74 -21.08
C ALA A 1 -12.24 12.11 -19.77
N VAL A 2 -13.05 11.24 -19.17
CA VAL A 2 -13.55 11.48 -17.82
C VAL A 2 -12.33 11.37 -16.91
N GLU A 3 -11.89 12.46 -16.30
CA GLU A 3 -11.00 12.38 -15.14
C GLU A 3 -11.79 11.63 -14.07
N TRP A 4 -11.59 10.32 -14.00
CA TRP A 4 -12.03 9.57 -12.85
C TRP A 4 -11.32 10.22 -11.67
N ASP A 5 -12.10 10.68 -10.69
CA ASP A 5 -11.59 11.24 -9.47
C ASP A 5 -10.88 10.13 -8.69
N ASN A 6 -9.64 9.84 -9.10
CA ASN A 6 -8.83 8.74 -8.64
C ASN A 6 -8.48 8.90 -7.15
N SER A 7 -8.69 10.11 -6.59
CA SER A 7 -8.51 10.38 -5.17
C SER A 7 -9.37 9.49 -4.28
N THR A 8 -10.62 9.24 -4.65
CA THR A 8 -11.53 8.37 -3.89
C THR A 8 -11.12 6.90 -3.99
N VAL A 9 -10.70 6.46 -5.20
CA VAL A 9 -10.22 5.08 -5.42
C VAL A 9 -8.95 4.82 -4.62
N CYS A 10 -7.97 5.72 -4.68
CA CYS A 10 -6.73 5.60 -3.92
C CYS A 10 -6.95 5.75 -2.41
N HIS A 11 -7.88 6.59 -1.97
CA HIS A 11 -8.25 6.68 -0.56
C HIS A 11 -8.87 5.37 -0.06
N ASN A 12 -9.81 4.78 -0.80
CA ASN A 12 -10.41 3.50 -0.44
C ASN A 12 -9.38 2.36 -0.46
N LEU A 13 -8.46 2.37 -1.43
CA LEU A 13 -7.36 1.43 -1.48
C LEU A 13 -6.41 1.59 -0.29
N LEU A 14 -6.07 2.84 0.09
CA LEU A 14 -5.28 3.11 1.30
C LEU A 14 -5.94 2.54 2.55
N LEU A 15 -7.25 2.75 2.72
CA LEU A 15 -8.00 2.21 3.86
C LEU A 15 -7.96 0.68 3.88
N ALA A 16 -8.24 0.04 2.74
CA ALA A 16 -8.24 -1.42 2.66
C ALA A 16 -6.85 -2.03 2.91
N LEU A 17 -5.79 -1.41 2.39
CA LEU A 17 -4.41 -1.84 2.68
C LEU A 17 -4.03 -1.60 4.15
N CYS A 18 -4.50 -0.52 4.76
CA CYS A 18 -4.33 -0.31 6.20
C CYS A 18 -4.98 -1.44 7.01
N ASP A 19 -6.15 -1.93 6.60
CA ASP A 19 -6.83 -3.03 7.28
C ASP A 19 -6.07 -4.35 7.12
N VAL A 20 -5.55 -4.65 5.93
CA VAL A 20 -4.69 -5.82 5.68
C VAL A 20 -3.48 -5.80 6.60
N VAL A 21 -2.79 -4.66 6.68
CA VAL A 21 -1.59 -4.51 7.53
C VAL A 21 -1.97 -4.61 9.02
N ARG A 22 -3.08 -3.99 9.45
CA ARG A 22 -3.56 -4.05 10.83
C ARG A 22 -3.99 -5.44 11.28
N ALA A 23 -4.42 -6.30 10.36
CA ALA A 23 -4.73 -7.69 10.67
C ALA A 23 -3.47 -8.51 11.01
N MET A 24 -2.27 -8.01 10.69
CA MET A 24 -1.00 -8.65 11.02
C MET A 24 -0.44 -8.07 12.33
N THR A 25 -0.51 -8.84 13.41
CA THR A 25 -0.17 -8.38 14.77
C THR A 25 1.29 -7.98 14.97
N SER A 26 2.19 -8.39 14.07
CA SER A 26 3.63 -8.10 14.10
C SER A 26 4.07 -6.98 13.14
N VAL A 27 3.10 -6.21 12.63
CA VAL A 27 3.33 -5.11 11.68
C VAL A 27 2.74 -3.81 12.20
N VAL A 28 3.54 -2.75 12.22
CA VAL A 28 3.10 -1.41 12.58
C VAL A 28 3.32 -0.48 11.40
N ILE A 29 2.27 0.23 10.99
CA ILE A 29 2.39 1.33 10.01
C ILE A 29 3.02 2.52 10.74
N VAL A 30 4.26 2.86 10.38
CA VAL A 30 4.98 4.03 10.91
C VAL A 30 4.57 5.30 10.16
N ALA A 31 4.41 5.18 8.85
CA ALA A 31 3.92 6.26 7.99
C ALA A 31 3.17 5.68 6.80
N CYS A 32 2.20 6.44 6.29
CA CYS A 32 1.57 6.16 5.01
C CYS A 32 1.34 7.47 4.25
N GLY A 33 1.33 7.40 2.93
CA GLY A 33 1.16 8.57 2.09
C GLY A 33 0.58 8.23 0.72
N LEU A 34 -0.13 9.20 0.16
CA LEU A 34 -0.56 9.19 -1.23
C LEU A 34 0.27 10.23 -1.97
N LYS A 35 1.02 9.81 -2.98
CA LYS A 35 1.84 10.69 -3.83
C LYS A 35 1.40 10.60 -5.28
N GLN A 36 1.41 11.73 -5.98
CA GLN A 36 1.27 11.77 -7.43
C GLN A 36 2.65 11.62 -8.07
N HIS A 37 2.91 10.51 -8.75
CA HIS A 37 4.12 10.28 -9.53
C HIS A 37 3.89 10.61 -11.01
N LEU A 38 4.85 11.31 -11.63
CA LEU A 38 4.73 11.77 -13.01
C LEU A 38 4.62 10.62 -14.03
N SER A 39 5.33 9.52 -13.81
CA SER A 39 5.35 8.36 -14.70
C SER A 39 4.44 7.20 -14.27
N HIS A 40 4.05 7.14 -12.99
CA HIS A 40 3.36 5.98 -12.42
C HIS A 40 1.93 6.31 -11.93
N GLY A 41 1.50 7.56 -12.06
CA GLY A 41 0.21 8.00 -11.55
C GLY A 41 0.21 8.10 -10.02
N GLN A 42 -0.92 7.83 -9.39
CA GLN A 42 -1.02 7.84 -7.93
C GLN A 42 -0.35 6.61 -7.32
N VAL A 43 0.55 6.86 -6.37
CA VAL A 43 1.32 5.85 -5.63
C VAL A 43 0.95 5.93 -4.16
N LEU A 44 0.63 4.77 -3.58
CA LEU A 44 0.48 4.60 -2.14
C LEU A 44 1.80 4.11 -1.57
N GLU A 45 2.32 4.83 -0.58
CA GLU A 45 3.56 4.47 0.12
C GLU A 45 3.24 4.10 1.56
N PHE A 46 3.90 3.05 2.05
CA PHE A 46 3.85 2.61 3.43
C PHE A 46 5.26 2.44 3.98
N THR A 47 5.52 3.05 5.13
CA THR A 47 6.69 2.75 5.96
C THR A 47 6.22 1.86 7.09
N LEU A 48 6.77 0.66 7.15
CA LEU A 48 6.37 -0.38 8.10
C LEU A 48 7.50 -0.67 9.08
N HIS A 49 7.14 -0.86 10.34
CA HIS A 49 7.99 -1.56 11.30
C HIS A 49 7.53 -3.01 11.36
N VAL A 50 8.45 -3.93 11.09
CA VAL A 50 8.23 -5.37 11.03
C VAL A 50 9.28 -6.08 11.88
N GLU A 51 8.89 -7.14 12.57
CA GLU A 51 9.81 -7.89 13.43
C GLU A 51 10.83 -8.71 12.63
N THR A 52 10.46 -9.17 11.43
CA THR A 52 11.31 -10.01 10.58
C THR A 52 11.09 -9.73 9.10
N ASN A 53 12.09 -10.06 8.28
CA ASN A 53 11.97 -10.03 6.81
C ASN A 53 10.93 -11.01 6.28
N GLN A 54 10.62 -12.09 7.01
CA GLN A 54 9.55 -13.02 6.63
C GLN A 54 8.17 -12.34 6.73
N VAL A 55 7.95 -11.58 7.79
CA VAL A 55 6.71 -10.79 7.97
C VAL A 55 6.61 -9.72 6.88
N LEU A 56 7.73 -9.08 6.49
CA LEU A 56 7.74 -8.13 5.39
C LEU A 56 7.29 -8.76 4.06
N ALA A 57 7.79 -9.96 3.75
CA ALA A 57 7.38 -10.70 2.56
C ALA A 57 5.88 -11.06 2.59
N GLN A 58 5.35 -11.47 3.75
CA GLN A 58 3.92 -11.75 3.91
C GLN A 58 3.05 -10.50 3.68
N VAL A 59 3.48 -9.33 4.18
CA VAL A 59 2.80 -8.07 3.92
C VAL A 59 2.82 -7.75 2.43
N GLN A 60 3.98 -7.90 1.77
CA GLN A 60 4.11 -7.67 0.34
C GLN A 60 3.15 -8.55 -0.47
N ASP A 61 3.13 -9.86 -0.19
CA ASP A 61 2.25 -10.82 -0.86
C ASP A 61 0.77 -10.45 -0.67
N ALA A 62 0.38 -10.04 0.54
CA ALA A 62 -0.98 -9.63 0.85
C ALA A 62 -1.39 -8.35 0.11
N ILE A 63 -0.49 -7.38 -0.02
CA ILE A 63 -0.74 -6.15 -0.78
C ILE A 63 -0.83 -6.46 -2.29
N VAL A 64 0.07 -7.28 -2.82
CA VAL A 64 0.05 -7.69 -4.24
C VAL A 64 -1.24 -8.42 -4.62
N ALA A 65 -1.78 -9.22 -3.70
CA ALA A 65 -3.03 -9.96 -3.91
C ALA A 65 -4.29 -9.06 -3.89
N PHE A 66 -4.19 -7.79 -3.49
CA PHE A 66 -5.33 -6.91 -3.36
C PHE A 66 -5.79 -6.37 -4.72
N GLU A 67 -7.10 -6.47 -5.00
CA GLU A 67 -7.69 -6.00 -6.26
C GLU A 67 -7.49 -4.49 -6.44
N GLY A 68 -6.90 -4.08 -7.57
CA GLY A 68 -6.57 -2.68 -7.86
C GLY A 68 -5.11 -2.32 -7.62
N VAL A 69 -4.33 -3.17 -6.96
CA VAL A 69 -2.87 -3.03 -6.89
C VAL A 69 -2.25 -3.53 -8.19
N LYS A 70 -1.58 -2.63 -8.92
CA LYS A 70 -0.91 -2.98 -10.19
C LYS A 70 0.54 -3.43 -10.00
N HIS A 71 1.22 -2.84 -9.03
CA HIS A 71 2.63 -3.06 -8.79
C HIS A 71 2.95 -2.74 -7.32
N VAL A 72 3.89 -3.48 -6.74
CA VAL A 72 4.44 -3.24 -5.40
C VAL A 72 5.95 -3.28 -5.51
N GLU A 73 6.60 -2.21 -5.07
CA GLU A 73 8.04 -2.06 -5.02
C GLU A 73 8.49 -1.94 -3.57
N LEU A 74 9.51 -2.71 -3.19
CA LEU A 74 10.14 -2.59 -1.88
C LEU A 74 11.33 -1.62 -1.99
N LEU A 75 11.22 -0.47 -1.32
CA LEU A 75 12.30 0.51 -1.24
C LEU A 75 13.18 0.20 -0.02
N SER A 76 14.50 0.27 -0.20
CA SER A 76 15.52 -0.06 0.82
C SER A 76 16.25 1.18 1.34
#